data_AF-A0A1M7CFQ3-F1
#
_entry.id   AF-A0A1M7CFQ3-F1
#
_cell.length_a   1.000
_cell.length_b   1.000
_cell.length_c   1.000
_cell.angle_alpha   90.00
_cell.angle_beta   90.00
_cell.angle_gamma   90.00
#
_symmetry.space_group_name_H-M   'P 1'
#
loop_
_entity.id
_entity.type
_entity.pdbx_description
1 polymer ?
#
loop_
_entity_poly.entity_id
_entity_poly.type
_entity_poly.pdbx_seq_one_letter_code
_entity_poly.pdbx_strand_id
1 'polypeptide(L)'
;MKKILLLSIITIFLSCSKTANFDKLEVGMTSKEVIDLVGEPMEKTDFFGAEMWIYKVGDSGHMVTISSDTITGHKSSEELAESLKGLDKDFEKMAEGIENIDNGVE
;
A
#
# COMPACT_ATOMS: atom_id res chain seq x y z
N MET A 1 16.19 -47.08 -16.40
CA MET A 1 16.96 -46.19 -15.51
C MET A 1 16.14 -44.93 -15.27
N LYS A 2 15.92 -44.61 -13.98
CA LYS A 2 15.37 -43.40 -13.36
C LYS A 2 14.18 -42.70 -14.03
N LYS A 3 12.98 -43.05 -13.54
CA LYS A 3 11.74 -42.28 -13.66
C LYS A 3 11.95 -40.93 -12.95
N ILE A 4 11.93 -39.83 -13.68
CA ILE A 4 11.96 -38.48 -13.09
C ILE A 4 10.54 -38.18 -12.61
N LEU A 5 10.35 -38.25 -11.30
CA LEU A 5 9.16 -37.79 -10.61
C LEU A 5 9.07 -36.27 -10.77
N LEU A 6 8.12 -35.79 -11.58
CA LEU A 6 7.63 -34.41 -11.48
C LEU A 6 6.86 -34.30 -10.16
N LEU A 7 7.49 -33.77 -9.12
CA LEU A 7 6.77 -33.23 -7.98
C LEU A 7 6.11 -31.92 -8.43
N SER A 8 4.85 -31.99 -8.84
CA SER A 8 3.96 -30.83 -8.82
C SER A 8 3.78 -30.41 -7.36
N ILE A 9 4.56 -29.42 -6.93
CA ILE A 9 4.33 -28.71 -5.67
C ILE A 9 3.06 -27.88 -5.88
N ILE A 10 1.92 -28.46 -5.56
CA ILE A 10 0.67 -27.73 -5.37
C ILE A 10 0.83 -27.03 -4.01
N THR A 11 1.23 -25.76 -4.03
CA THR A 11 1.08 -24.87 -2.87
C THR A 11 -0.41 -24.63 -2.70
N ILE A 12 -1.04 -25.48 -1.88
CA ILE A 12 -2.39 -25.26 -1.38
C ILE A 12 -2.33 -23.93 -0.64
N PHE A 13 -2.93 -22.89 -1.22
CA PHE A 13 -3.21 -21.64 -0.53
C PHE A 13 -4.05 -21.98 0.69
N LEU A 14 -3.39 -22.09 1.85
CA LEU A 14 -4.02 -21.98 3.14
C LEU A 14 -4.60 -20.57 3.20
N SER A 15 -5.83 -20.43 2.71
CA SER A 15 -6.69 -19.30 3.01
C SER A 15 -6.93 -19.34 4.52
N CYS A 16 -5.99 -18.76 5.27
CA CYS A 16 -6.10 -18.57 6.69
C CYS A 16 -7.18 -17.51 6.85
N SER A 17 -8.38 -17.92 7.26
CA SER A 17 -9.57 -17.10 7.50
C SER A 17 -9.39 -16.18 8.73
N LYS A 18 -8.24 -15.54 8.87
CA LYS A 18 -8.06 -14.44 9.81
C LYS A 18 -8.73 -13.22 9.21
N THR A 19 -9.68 -12.64 9.94
CA THR A 19 -10.19 -11.31 9.63
C THR A 19 -9.02 -10.35 9.66
N ALA A 20 -8.64 -9.83 8.49
CA ALA A 20 -7.57 -8.85 8.39
C ALA A 20 -7.89 -7.64 9.29
N ASN A 21 -6.93 -7.26 10.12
CA ASN A 21 -7.07 -6.14 11.05
C ASN A 21 -5.96 -5.12 10.79
N PHE A 22 -6.25 -4.16 9.92
CA PHE A 22 -5.30 -3.12 9.52
C PHE A 22 -5.08 -2.08 10.63
N ASP A 23 -6.02 -1.91 11.57
CA ASP A 23 -5.90 -0.97 12.69
C ASP A 23 -4.75 -1.28 13.64
N LYS A 24 -4.20 -2.51 13.55
CA LYS A 24 -3.06 -2.97 14.33
C LYS A 24 -1.72 -2.84 13.60
N LEU A 25 -1.71 -2.32 12.37
CA LEU A 25 -0.46 -2.09 11.66
C LEU A 25 0.26 -0.88 12.24
N GLU A 26 1.51 -1.08 12.62
CA GLU A 26 2.38 -0.04 13.15
C GLU A 26 3.64 0.10 12.30
N VAL A 27 4.15 1.33 12.20
CA VAL A 27 5.43 1.61 11.55
C VAL A 27 6.55 0.84 12.27
N GLY A 28 7.42 0.20 11.48
CA GLY A 28 8.51 -0.63 11.98
C GLY A 28 8.18 -2.13 12.08
N MET A 29 6.92 -2.55 11.93
CA MET A 29 6.59 -3.97 11.79
C MET A 29 7.28 -4.56 10.56
N THR A 30 7.78 -5.78 10.70
CA THR A 30 8.42 -6.52 9.61
C THR A 30 7.39 -7.02 8.60
N SER A 31 7.79 -7.22 7.35
CA SER A 31 6.90 -7.77 6.31
C SER A 31 6.21 -9.08 6.72
N LYS A 32 6.92 -9.92 7.51
CA LYS A 32 6.39 -11.15 8.09
C LYS A 32 5.28 -10.90 9.10
N GLU A 33 5.47 -9.95 10.02
CA GLU A 33 4.45 -9.58 11.02
C GLU A 33 3.19 -9.05 10.36
N VAL A 34 3.33 -8.30 9.25
CA VAL A 34 2.20 -7.85 8.42
C VAL A 34 1.45 -9.04 7.85
N ILE A 35 2.14 -9.98 7.21
CA ILE A 35 1.51 -11.17 6.62
C ILE A 35 0.81 -12.01 7.70
N ASP A 36 1.45 -12.19 8.85
CA ASP A 36 0.88 -12.96 9.97
C ASP A 36 -0.39 -12.31 10.56
N LEU A 37 -0.52 -10.98 10.43
CA LEU A 37 -1.61 -10.17 10.96
C LEU A 37 -2.77 -9.98 9.97
N VAL A 38 -2.48 -9.53 8.75
CA VAL A 38 -3.50 -9.13 7.74
C VAL A 38 -3.56 -10.06 6.53
N GLY A 39 -2.65 -11.03 6.44
CA GLY A 39 -2.56 -11.97 5.33
C GLY A 39 -1.65 -11.49 4.19
N GLU A 40 -1.64 -12.26 3.10
CA GLU A 40 -0.88 -11.93 1.90
C GLU A 40 -1.56 -10.80 1.12
N PRO A 41 -0.79 -9.85 0.57
CA PRO A 41 -1.35 -8.83 -0.32
C PRO A 41 -1.78 -9.44 -1.64
N MET A 42 -2.74 -8.77 -2.29
CA MET A 42 -3.22 -9.12 -3.62
C MET A 42 -2.20 -8.73 -4.69
N GLU A 43 -1.51 -7.60 -4.50
CA GLU A 43 -0.52 -7.08 -5.43
C GLU A 43 0.67 -6.47 -4.67
N LYS A 44 1.86 -6.60 -5.26
CA LYS A 44 3.10 -5.99 -4.76
C LYS A 44 3.75 -5.25 -5.92
N THR A 45 4.12 -4.00 -5.69
CA THR A 45 4.78 -3.15 -6.69
C THR A 45 5.98 -2.46 -6.07
N ASP A 46 7.16 -2.66 -6.66
CA ASP A 46 8.37 -1.94 -6.30
C ASP A 46 8.37 -0.53 -6.88
N PHE A 47 8.70 0.45 -6.04
CA PHE A 47 8.85 1.85 -6.41
C PHE A 47 10.04 2.47 -5.68
N PHE A 48 11.13 2.74 -6.41
CA PHE A 48 12.35 3.38 -5.90
C PHE A 48 12.92 2.77 -4.58
N GLY A 49 12.90 1.44 -4.46
CA GLY A 49 13.44 0.74 -3.28
C GLY A 49 12.49 0.68 -2.07
N ALA A 50 11.24 1.11 -2.25
CA ALA A 50 10.13 0.77 -1.38
C ALA A 50 9.14 -0.14 -2.12
N GLU A 51 8.56 -1.10 -1.41
CA GLU A 51 7.48 -1.93 -1.92
C GLU A 51 6.14 -1.34 -1.50
N MET A 52 5.20 -1.24 -2.44
CA MET A 52 3.81 -0.94 -2.18
C MET A 52 2.99 -2.20 -2.29
N TRP A 53 2.34 -2.58 -1.20
CA TRP A 53 1.52 -3.78 -1.10
C TRP A 53 0.05 -3.38 -1.04
N ILE A 54 -0.75 -3.95 -1.93
CA ILE A 54 -2.17 -3.65 -2.07
C ILE A 54 -3.01 -4.80 -1.53
N TYR A 55 -3.97 -4.46 -0.69
CA TYR A 55 -4.94 -5.36 -0.10
C TYR A 55 -6.35 -4.95 -0.50
N LYS A 56 -7.22 -5.94 -0.71
CA LYS A 56 -8.65 -5.72 -0.90
C LYS A 56 -9.44 -6.56 0.09
N VAL A 57 -10.20 -5.90 0.96
CA VAL A 57 -11.04 -6.54 1.98
C VAL A 57 -12.47 -6.08 1.78
N GLY A 58 -13.29 -6.96 1.20
CA GLY A 58 -14.61 -6.59 0.72
C GLY A 58 -14.52 -5.50 -0.35
N ASP A 59 -15.15 -4.36 -0.08
CA ASP A 59 -15.19 -3.20 -0.97
C ASP A 59 -14.12 -2.14 -0.65
N SER A 60 -13.36 -2.31 0.44
CA SER A 60 -12.29 -1.38 0.85
C SER A 60 -10.90 -1.86 0.39
N GLY A 61 -10.08 -0.90 -0.05
CA GLY A 61 -8.69 -1.10 -0.43
C GLY A 61 -7.74 -0.60 0.66
N HIS A 62 -6.61 -1.27 0.86
CA HIS A 62 -5.54 -0.79 1.74
C HIS A 62 -4.21 -0.84 1.01
N MET A 63 -3.36 0.14 1.27
CA MET A 63 -2.00 0.23 0.79
C MET A 63 -1.05 0.22 1.99
N VAL A 64 -0.05 -0.66 1.95
CA VAL A 64 1.03 -0.72 2.94
C VAL A 64 2.34 -0.46 2.20
N THR A 65 3.12 0.49 2.69
CA THR A 65 4.45 0.80 2.15
C THR A 65 5.51 0.14 3.02
N ILE A 66 6.39 -0.64 2.41
CA ILE A 66 7.46 -1.37 3.07
C ILE A 66 8.79 -0.86 2.51
N SER A 67 9.75 -0.60 3.39
CA SER A 67 11.14 -0.32 3.01
C SER A 67 12.07 -1.05 3.93
N SER A 68 13.12 -1.67 3.36
CA SER A 68 14.11 -2.45 4.12
C SER A 68 13.45 -3.47 5.07
N ASP A 69 12.45 -4.21 4.57
CA ASP A 69 11.66 -5.21 5.29
C ASP A 69 10.75 -4.67 6.41
N THR A 70 10.56 -3.35 6.53
CA THR A 70 9.74 -2.75 7.59
C THR A 70 8.65 -1.83 7.04
N ILE A 71 7.49 -1.78 7.69
CA ILE A 71 6.44 -0.81 7.36
C ILE A 71 6.96 0.59 7.59
N THR A 72 6.84 1.44 6.57
CA THR A 72 7.04 2.89 6.67
C THR A 72 5.72 3.66 6.69
N GLY A 73 4.62 3.03 6.30
CA GLY A 73 3.28 3.61 6.39
C GLY A 73 2.18 2.67 5.89
N HIS A 74 0.94 2.96 6.27
CA HIS A 74 -0.24 2.32 5.70
C HIS A 74 -1.36 3.35 5.53
N LYS A 75 -2.23 3.15 4.54
CA LYS A 75 -3.42 3.99 4.28
C LYS A 75 -4.56 3.15 3.74
N SER A 76 -5.79 3.47 4.11
CA SER A 76 -7.00 2.97 3.42
C SER A 76 -7.28 3.74 2.13
N SER A 77 -8.12 3.18 1.27
CA SER A 77 -8.65 3.84 0.08
C SER A 77 -9.35 5.15 0.39
N GLU A 78 -10.05 5.20 1.52
CA GLU A 78 -10.77 6.36 2.03
C GLU A 78 -9.78 7.45 2.46
N GLU A 79 -8.74 7.09 3.21
CA GLU A 79 -7.68 8.03 3.62
C GLU A 79 -6.85 8.52 2.43
N LEU A 80 -6.62 7.68 1.42
CA LEU A 80 -6.00 8.09 0.16
C LEU A 80 -6.88 9.10 -0.58
N ALA A 81 -8.19 8.83 -0.70
CA ALA A 81 -9.12 9.74 -1.34
C ALA A 81 -9.24 11.08 -0.60
N GLU A 82 -9.19 11.08 0.73
CA GLU A 82 -9.15 12.32 1.53
C GLU A 82 -7.82 13.07 1.40
N SER A 83 -6.69 12.35 1.38
CA SER A 83 -5.37 12.96 1.17
C SER A 83 -5.28 13.64 -0.20
N LEU A 84 -5.89 13.04 -1.23
CA LEU A 84 -5.96 13.64 -2.58
C LEU A 84 -6.87 14.87 -2.62
N LYS A 85 -8.02 14.86 -1.94
CA LYS A 85 -8.89 16.05 -1.81
C LYS A 85 -8.20 17.21 -1.06
N GLY A 86 -7.28 16.90 -0.15
CA GLY A 86 -6.45 17.90 0.53
C GLY A 86 -5.43 18.54 -0.41
N LEU A 87 -4.80 17.72 -1.27
CA LEU A 87 -3.86 18.18 -2.28
C LEU A 87 -4.51 19.10 -3.33
N ASP A 88 -5.74 18.81 -3.76
CA ASP A 88 -6.45 19.69 -4.71
C ASP A 88 -6.59 21.13 -4.18
N LYS A 89 -6.85 21.29 -2.87
CA LYS A 89 -6.95 22.61 -2.23
C LYS A 89 -5.60 23.32 -2.12
N ASP A 90 -4.52 22.56 -1.91
CA ASP A 90 -3.18 23.12 -1.86
C ASP A 90 -2.71 23.51 -3.26
N PHE A 91 -3.08 22.77 -4.30
CA PHE A 91 -2.88 23.16 -5.71
C PHE A 91 -3.70 24.39 -6.11
N GLU A 92 -4.97 24.50 -5.69
CA GLU A 92 -5.78 25.71 -5.92
C GLU A 92 -5.14 26.95 -5.29
N LYS A 93 -4.70 26.87 -4.02
CA LYS A 93 -3.99 27.97 -3.36
C LYS A 93 -2.66 28.31 -4.03
N MET A 94 -1.97 27.32 -4.57
CA MET A 94 -0.72 27.52 -5.32
C MET A 94 -0.99 28.21 -6.67
N ALA A 95 -2.11 27.88 -7.33
CA ALA A 95 -2.54 28.51 -8.58
C ALA A 95 -2.97 29.98 -8.36
N GLU A 96 -3.74 30.27 -7.30
CA GLU A 96 -4.06 31.65 -6.90
C GLU A 96 -2.80 32.46 -6.53
N GLY A 97 -1.82 31.81 -5.91
CA GLY A 97 -0.52 32.41 -5.60
C GLY A 97 0.29 32.80 -6.84
N ILE A 98 0.17 32.04 -7.94
CA ILE A 98 0.84 32.33 -9.23
C ILE A 98 0.12 33.46 -9.99
N GLU A 99 -1.22 33.50 -9.96
CA GLU A 99 -2.02 34.56 -10.59
C GLU A 99 -1.75 35.95 -9.96
N ASN A 100 -1.40 35.99 -8.68
CA ASN A 100 -1.01 37.24 -7.99
C ASN A 100 0.45 37.67 -8.23
N ILE A 101 1.31 36.80 -8.77
CA ILE A 101 2.70 37.15 -9.13
C ILE A 101 2.76 37.77 -10.53
N ASP A 102 1.89 37.34 -11.45
CA ASP A 102 1.82 37.89 -12.82
C ASP A 102 1.29 39.33 -12.86
N ASN A 103 0.45 39.73 -11.89
CA ASN A 103 -0.09 41.08 -11.77
C ASN A 103 0.75 42.04 -10.89
N GLY A 104 1.91 41.60 -10.38
CA GLY A 104 2.78 42.38 -9.48
C GLY A 104 4.03 42.95 -10.15
N VAL A 105 4.21 42.74 -11.46
CA VAL A 105 5.30 43.30 -12.26
C VAL A 105 4.71 44.29 -13.26
N GLU A 106 4.21 45.42 -12.77
CA GLU A 106 4.17 46.69 -13.51
C GLU A 106 5.07 47.72 -12.81
#